data_AF-A0A516GZL7-F1
#
_entry.id   AF-A0A516GZL7-F1
#
_cell.length_a   1.000
_cell.length_b   1.000
_cell.length_c   1.000
_cell.angle_alpha   90.00
_cell.angle_beta   90.00
_cell.angle_gamma   90.00
#
_symmetry.space_group_name_H-M   'P 1'
#
loop_
_entity.id
_entity.type
_entity.pdbx_description
1 polymer ?
#
loop_
_entity_poly.entity_id
_entity_poly.type
_entity_poly.pdbx_seq_one_letter_code
_entity_poly.pdbx_strand_id
1 'polypeptide(L)'
;MTLQHRAYLHPQLPTLEASYGKAPATDVEALMSGDSRHLLAAWKRWRGERLLPHRRDMDLVSIARLMPRLVLLDVFSPQRVIFRLAGTEIESIAGMRLTGRDHILMAQPDQRASRSRLLWGAATQPCGALAFHIVTHPDNGRLHQIETFVLPILPDSAEAPTQLIGLAAGLPVLEVGSHVTRPLEFAGATQHFLDLGGGIPA
;
A
#
# COMPACT_ATOMS: atom_id res chain seq x y z
N MET A 1 26.20 39.64 14.28
CA MET A 1 24.84 39.18 14.61
C MET A 1 24.67 37.82 13.94
N THR A 2 24.97 36.75 14.68
CA THR A 2 25.27 35.43 14.12
C THR A 2 24.04 34.54 14.28
N LEU A 3 23.42 34.15 13.16
CA LEU A 3 22.28 33.25 13.14
C LEU A 3 22.74 31.83 13.54
N GLN A 4 22.31 31.37 14.71
CA GLN A 4 22.54 30.00 15.15
C GLN A 4 21.67 29.04 14.30
N HIS A 5 22.36 28.14 13.61
CA HIS A 5 21.78 26.97 12.95
C HIS A 5 21.12 26.09 14.02
N ARG A 6 19.79 26.08 14.06
CA ARG A 6 19.03 25.18 14.94
C ARG A 6 19.11 23.78 14.32
N ALA A 7 20.02 22.95 14.83
CA ALA A 7 20.09 21.53 14.49
C ALA A 7 18.71 20.90 14.78
N TYR A 8 18.02 20.44 13.74
CA TYR A 8 16.84 19.62 13.90
C TYR A 8 17.30 18.29 14.50
N LEU A 9 17.11 18.15 15.81
CA LEU A 9 17.17 16.87 16.48
C LEU A 9 16.10 15.98 15.84
N HIS A 10 16.52 15.02 15.02
CA HIS A 10 15.66 13.92 14.64
C HIS A 10 15.18 13.26 15.94
N PRO A 11 13.86 13.18 16.20
CA PRO A 11 13.40 12.38 17.31
C PRO A 11 13.89 10.95 17.05
N GLN A 12 14.66 10.42 17.99
CA GLN A 12 15.06 9.02 18.00
C GLN A 12 13.77 8.19 17.89
N LEU A 13 13.59 7.54 16.74
CA LEU A 13 12.51 6.56 16.55
C LEU A 13 12.64 5.54 17.69
N PRO A 14 11.59 5.30 18.49
CA PRO A 14 11.62 4.21 19.44
C PRO A 14 11.92 2.93 18.66
N THR A 15 12.91 2.16 19.10
CA THR A 15 13.23 0.86 18.55
C THR A 15 12.04 -0.07 18.82
N LEU A 16 11.10 -0.09 17.88
CA LEU A 16 9.89 -0.93 17.91
C LEU A 16 10.17 -2.38 17.50
N GLU A 17 11.44 -2.78 17.44
CA GLU A 17 11.86 -4.18 17.31
C GLU A 17 11.44 -5.03 18.54
N ALA A 18 11.06 -4.40 19.66
CA ALA A 18 10.82 -5.11 20.91
C ALA A 18 9.40 -5.72 21.10
N SER A 19 8.49 -5.63 20.13
CA SER A 19 7.10 -6.14 20.32
C SER A 19 6.59 -7.15 19.30
N TYR A 20 7.38 -7.50 18.28
CA TYR A 20 7.03 -8.59 17.37
C TYR A 20 8.10 -9.68 17.42
N GLY A 21 8.10 -10.41 18.53
CA GLY A 21 8.70 -11.75 18.56
C GLY A 21 8.18 -12.56 17.39
N LYS A 22 9.05 -13.40 16.82
CA LYS A 22 8.80 -14.29 15.67
C LYS A 22 7.44 -14.99 15.83
N ALA A 23 6.38 -14.39 15.26
CA ALA A 23 5.03 -14.85 15.47
C ALA A 23 4.82 -16.18 14.73
N PRO A 24 4.13 -17.17 15.33
CA PRO A 24 3.66 -18.36 14.59
C PRO A 24 2.76 -17.89 13.45
N ALA A 25 2.64 -18.67 12.37
CA ALA A 25 1.84 -18.37 11.17
C ALA A 25 0.59 -17.56 11.50
N THR A 26 0.72 -16.23 11.44
CA THR A 26 -0.30 -15.32 11.96
C THR A 26 -1.48 -15.39 11.01
N ASP A 27 -2.69 -15.46 11.54
CA ASP A 27 -3.89 -15.22 10.74
C ASP A 27 -3.83 -13.76 10.24
N VAL A 28 -3.33 -13.57 9.02
CA VAL A 28 -3.14 -12.24 8.42
C VAL A 28 -4.49 -11.53 8.28
N GLU A 29 -5.59 -12.26 8.08
CA GLU A 29 -6.92 -11.66 7.98
C GLU A 29 -7.38 -11.05 9.33
N ALA A 30 -6.92 -11.60 10.46
CA ALA A 30 -7.16 -11.04 11.79
C ALA A 30 -6.46 -9.69 12.01
N LEU A 31 -5.33 -9.45 11.35
CA LEU A 31 -4.58 -8.19 11.43
C LEU A 31 -5.21 -7.06 10.60
N MET A 32 -5.99 -7.39 9.58
CA MET A 32 -6.51 -6.42 8.61
C MET A 32 -7.46 -5.38 9.24
N SER A 33 -7.54 -4.22 8.62
CA SER A 33 -8.66 -3.29 8.84
C SER A 33 -9.97 -3.86 8.32
N GLY A 34 -11.09 -3.27 8.74
CA GLY A 34 -12.41 -3.60 8.19
C GLY A 34 -12.52 -3.28 6.69
N ASP A 35 -11.75 -2.31 6.20
CA ASP A 35 -11.72 -1.93 4.80
C ASP A 35 -10.93 -2.92 3.94
N SER A 36 -9.78 -3.40 4.41
CA SER A 36 -9.01 -4.45 3.71
C SER A 36 -9.75 -5.78 3.71
N ARG A 37 -10.42 -6.14 4.82
CA ARG A 37 -11.34 -7.29 4.84
C ARG A 37 -12.47 -7.15 3.83
N HIS A 38 -13.02 -5.94 3.67
CA HIS A 38 -14.07 -5.70 2.69
C HIS A 38 -13.57 -5.87 1.25
N LEU A 39 -12.39 -5.32 0.93
CA LEU A 39 -11.76 -5.53 -0.37
C LEU A 39 -11.46 -7.02 -0.62
N LEU A 40 -10.89 -7.73 0.37
CA LEU A 40 -10.60 -9.16 0.26
C LEU A 40 -11.87 -9.97 -0.01
N ALA A 41 -12.96 -9.68 0.70
CA ALA A 41 -14.23 -10.36 0.51
C ALA A 41 -14.81 -10.12 -0.90
N ALA A 42 -14.71 -8.89 -1.42
CA ALA A 42 -15.12 -8.58 -2.79
C ALA A 42 -14.25 -9.31 -3.82
N TRP A 43 -12.94 -9.28 -3.63
CA TRP A 43 -11.99 -9.98 -4.49
C TRP A 43 -12.22 -11.50 -4.52
N LYS A 44 -12.49 -12.11 -3.36
CA LYS A 44 -12.88 -13.54 -3.26
C LYS A 44 -14.16 -13.84 -4.04
N ARG A 45 -15.13 -12.91 -4.08
CA ARG A 45 -16.34 -13.06 -4.92
C ARG A 45 -16.03 -12.95 -6.41
N TRP A 46 -15.21 -11.98 -6.82
CA TRP A 46 -14.88 -11.76 -8.24
C TRP A 46 -14.14 -12.95 -8.87
N ARG A 47 -13.24 -13.60 -8.12
CA ARG A 47 -12.49 -14.76 -8.64
C ARG A 47 -13.36 -15.99 -8.84
N GLY A 48 -14.41 -16.15 -8.04
CA GLY A 48 -15.17 -17.39 -7.95
C GLY A 48 -14.25 -18.55 -7.58
N GLU A 49 -14.27 -19.63 -8.38
CA GLU A 49 -13.44 -20.83 -8.16
C GLU A 49 -12.02 -20.72 -8.72
N ARG A 50 -11.71 -19.69 -9.51
CA ARG A 50 -10.36 -19.50 -10.10
C ARG A 50 -9.35 -19.09 -9.06
N LEU A 51 -8.06 -19.15 -9.39
CA LEU A 51 -7.00 -18.62 -8.51
C LEU A 51 -7.07 -17.10 -8.38
N LEU A 52 -7.31 -16.40 -9.49
CA LEU A 52 -7.34 -14.93 -9.58
C LEU A 52 -8.58 -14.46 -10.37
N PRO A 53 -9.14 -13.28 -10.04
CA PRO A 53 -10.13 -12.64 -10.89
C PRO A 53 -9.45 -12.01 -12.10
N HIS A 54 -10.14 -11.96 -13.24
CA HIS A 54 -9.80 -10.99 -14.28
C HIS A 54 -10.30 -9.62 -13.87
N ARG A 55 -9.64 -8.58 -14.39
CA ARG A 55 -10.06 -7.20 -14.23
C ARG A 55 -11.52 -6.99 -14.64
N ARG A 56 -11.97 -7.59 -15.74
CA ARG A 56 -13.38 -7.52 -16.18
C ARG A 56 -14.40 -8.08 -15.17
N ASP A 57 -13.96 -8.93 -14.24
CA ASP A 57 -14.84 -9.53 -13.22
C ASP A 57 -15.05 -8.62 -12.00
N MET A 58 -14.29 -7.53 -11.93
CA MET A 58 -14.35 -6.61 -10.80
C MET A 58 -15.64 -5.79 -10.84
N ASP A 59 -16.49 -6.02 -9.84
CA ASP A 59 -17.62 -5.15 -9.54
C ASP A 59 -17.18 -4.02 -8.61
N LEU A 60 -16.75 -2.89 -9.20
CA LEU A 60 -16.35 -1.70 -8.44
C LEU A 60 -17.51 -1.07 -7.67
N VAL A 61 -18.77 -1.32 -8.05
CA VAL A 61 -19.94 -0.82 -7.32
C VAL A 61 -20.02 -1.49 -5.95
N SER A 62 -19.72 -2.79 -5.87
CA SER A 62 -19.66 -3.52 -4.60
C SER A 62 -18.65 -2.96 -3.59
N ILE A 63 -17.68 -2.19 -4.05
CA ILE A 63 -16.65 -1.55 -3.21
C ILE A 63 -16.61 -0.03 -3.35
N ALA A 64 -17.69 0.60 -3.80
CA ALA A 64 -17.74 2.04 -4.08
C ALA A 64 -17.21 2.92 -2.93
N ARG A 65 -17.51 2.56 -1.67
CA ARG A 65 -17.03 3.28 -0.47
C ARG A 65 -15.51 3.25 -0.28
N LEU A 66 -14.80 2.32 -0.93
CA LEU A 66 -13.36 2.17 -0.86
C LEU A 66 -12.63 2.95 -1.96
N MET A 67 -13.35 3.37 -3.01
CA MET A 67 -12.77 3.98 -4.21
C MET A 67 -11.87 5.20 -3.93
N PRO A 68 -12.19 6.12 -2.98
CA PRO A 68 -11.30 7.24 -2.65
C PRO A 68 -9.92 6.81 -2.12
N ARG A 69 -9.79 5.55 -1.68
CA ARG A 69 -8.60 4.98 -1.04
C ARG A 69 -8.02 3.80 -1.81
N LEU A 70 -8.46 3.61 -3.04
CA LEU A 70 -8.10 2.47 -3.88
C LEU A 70 -6.99 2.86 -4.85
N VAL A 71 -6.10 1.91 -5.18
CA VAL A 71 -5.11 2.07 -6.24
C VAL A 71 -5.19 0.90 -7.20
N LEU A 72 -4.82 1.14 -8.44
CA LEU A 72 -4.55 0.10 -9.41
C LEU A 72 -3.14 0.28 -9.93
N LEU A 73 -2.34 -0.79 -9.88
CA LEU A 73 -0.94 -0.80 -10.27
C LEU A 73 -0.72 -1.77 -11.42
N ASP A 74 0.07 -1.37 -12.41
CA ASP A 74 0.66 -2.26 -13.41
C ASP A 74 2.07 -2.64 -12.95
N VAL A 75 2.36 -3.93 -12.86
CA VAL A 75 3.66 -4.46 -12.41
C VAL A 75 4.45 -4.97 -13.61
N PHE A 76 5.37 -4.16 -14.13
CA PHE A 76 6.18 -4.52 -15.30
C PHE A 76 7.43 -5.31 -14.92
N SER A 77 8.07 -4.94 -13.82
CA SER A 77 9.29 -5.57 -13.30
C SER A 77 9.44 -5.22 -11.81
N PRO A 78 10.39 -5.82 -11.08
CA PRO A 78 10.63 -5.48 -9.68
C PRO A 78 10.98 -3.98 -9.49
N GLN A 79 11.54 -3.32 -10.49
CA GLN A 79 11.95 -1.91 -10.42
C GLN A 79 10.94 -0.95 -11.05
N ARG A 80 9.85 -1.45 -11.66
CA ARG A 80 8.89 -0.63 -12.41
C ARG A 80 7.46 -1.05 -12.13
N VAL A 81 6.78 -0.26 -11.29
CA VAL A 81 5.38 -0.45 -10.94
C VAL A 81 4.62 0.86 -11.13
N ILE A 82 3.65 0.90 -12.04
CA ILE A 82 3.01 2.15 -12.47
C ILE A 82 1.59 2.27 -11.94
N PHE A 83 1.26 3.41 -11.34
CA PHE A 83 -0.12 3.73 -10.99
C PHE A 83 -0.97 3.91 -12.26
N ARG A 84 -2.04 3.13 -12.36
CA ARG A 84 -3.11 3.32 -13.36
C ARG A 84 -4.30 4.07 -12.83
N LEU A 85 -4.55 3.94 -11.53
CA LEU A 85 -5.55 4.67 -10.79
C LEU A 85 -5.05 4.88 -9.37
N ALA A 86 -5.37 6.03 -8.80
CA ALA A 86 -5.27 6.29 -7.38
C ALA A 86 -6.51 7.08 -6.94
N GLY A 87 -7.09 6.68 -5.82
CA GLY A 87 -8.25 7.34 -5.24
C GLY A 87 -7.92 8.74 -4.75
N THR A 88 -8.95 9.58 -4.68
CA THR A 88 -8.83 11.00 -4.38
C THR A 88 -8.26 11.30 -2.99
N GLU A 89 -8.55 10.48 -1.98
CA GLU A 89 -7.95 10.66 -0.65
C GLU A 89 -6.45 10.33 -0.67
N ILE A 90 -6.04 9.31 -1.42
CA ILE A 90 -4.62 9.00 -1.59
C ILE A 90 -3.91 10.14 -2.30
N GLU A 91 -4.46 10.66 -3.41
CA GLU A 91 -3.84 11.79 -4.12
C GLU A 91 -3.82 13.07 -3.27
N SER A 92 -4.84 13.27 -2.42
CA SER A 92 -4.87 14.37 -1.45
C SER A 92 -3.73 14.26 -0.44
N ILE A 93 -3.51 13.07 0.14
CA ILE A 93 -2.40 12.82 1.08
C ILE A 93 -1.04 12.85 0.39
N ALA A 94 -0.95 12.39 -0.86
CA ALA A 94 0.27 12.47 -1.64
C ALA A 94 0.61 13.91 -2.07
N GLY A 95 -0.36 14.83 -2.04
CA GLY A 95 -0.21 16.20 -2.53
C GLY A 95 -0.01 16.30 -4.04
N MET A 96 -0.26 15.21 -4.78
CA MET A 96 -0.02 15.15 -6.22
C MET A 96 -0.86 14.08 -6.91
N ARG A 97 -1.11 14.27 -8.21
CA ARG A 97 -1.67 13.22 -9.07
C ARG A 97 -0.69 12.06 -9.20
N LEU A 98 -1.15 10.85 -8.93
CA LEU A 98 -0.33 9.64 -8.91
C LEU A 98 -0.39 8.85 -10.20
N THR A 99 -1.49 8.94 -10.95
CA THR A 99 -1.65 8.22 -12.22
C THR A 99 -0.47 8.46 -13.16
N GLY A 100 0.13 7.39 -13.66
CA GLY A 100 1.30 7.40 -14.55
C GLY A 100 2.65 7.44 -13.84
N ARG A 101 2.70 7.64 -12.51
CA ARG A 101 3.95 7.65 -11.74
C ARG A 101 4.39 6.24 -11.37
N ASP A 102 5.70 6.10 -11.15
CA ASP A 102 6.31 4.86 -10.69
C ASP A 102 6.31 4.76 -9.16
N HIS A 103 5.56 3.80 -8.65
CA HIS A 103 5.38 3.51 -7.23
C HIS A 103 6.72 3.13 -6.55
N ILE A 104 7.67 2.52 -7.26
CA ILE A 104 8.99 2.16 -6.72
C ILE A 104 9.84 3.42 -6.59
N LEU A 105 9.90 4.26 -7.63
CA LEU A 105 10.76 5.46 -7.61
C LEU A 105 10.30 6.52 -6.62
N MET A 106 9.01 6.53 -6.27
CA MET A 106 8.44 7.36 -5.22
C MET A 106 8.89 6.99 -3.81
N ALA A 107 9.44 5.78 -3.60
CA ALA A 107 10.00 5.42 -2.29
C ALA A 107 11.37 6.07 -2.08
N GLN A 108 11.71 6.32 -0.82
CA GLN A 108 13.08 6.64 -0.45
C GLN A 108 14.04 5.54 -0.92
N PRO A 109 15.26 5.87 -1.36
CA PRO A 109 16.16 4.90 -2.01
C PRO A 109 16.38 3.61 -1.22
N ASP A 110 16.51 3.70 0.10
CA ASP A 110 16.68 2.59 1.04
C ASP A 110 15.44 1.70 1.18
N GLN A 111 14.26 2.22 0.86
CA GLN A 111 12.98 1.51 0.95
C GLN A 111 12.55 0.82 -0.35
N ARG A 112 13.17 1.19 -1.48
CA ARG A 112 12.80 0.67 -2.80
C ARG A 112 12.89 -0.85 -2.87
N ALA A 113 13.91 -1.45 -2.27
CA ALA A 113 14.10 -2.90 -2.29
C ALA A 113 13.00 -3.65 -1.51
N SER A 114 12.63 -3.15 -0.32
CA SER A 114 11.54 -3.73 0.48
C SER A 114 10.19 -3.60 -0.22
N ARG A 115 9.88 -2.41 -0.76
CA ARG A 115 8.66 -2.15 -1.53
C ARG A 115 8.59 -2.99 -2.80
N SER A 116 9.72 -3.12 -3.51
CA SER A 116 9.86 -3.97 -4.68
C SER A 116 9.55 -5.43 -4.36
N ARG A 117 10.16 -5.98 -3.30
CA ARG A 117 9.92 -7.36 -2.85
C ARG A 117 8.45 -7.62 -2.57
N LEU A 118 7.78 -6.69 -1.88
CA LEU A 118 6.36 -6.84 -1.53
C LEU A 118 5.47 -6.88 -2.78
N LEU A 119 5.59 -5.88 -3.65
CA LEU A 119 4.72 -5.75 -4.83
C LEU A 119 5.04 -6.79 -5.91
N TRP A 120 6.33 -7.02 -6.17
CA TRP A 120 6.76 -8.04 -7.13
C TRP A 120 6.41 -9.44 -6.63
N GLY A 121 6.67 -9.75 -5.36
CA GLY A 121 6.32 -11.03 -4.75
C GLY A 121 4.83 -11.33 -4.86
N ALA A 122 3.96 -10.38 -4.51
CA ALA A 122 2.51 -10.52 -4.64
C ALA A 122 2.04 -10.71 -6.10
N ALA A 123 2.76 -10.13 -7.06
CA ALA A 123 2.43 -10.23 -8.48
C ALA A 123 2.90 -11.56 -9.13
N THR A 124 4.08 -12.07 -8.76
CA THR A 124 4.66 -13.28 -9.37
C THR A 124 4.35 -14.57 -8.62
N GLN A 125 4.13 -14.48 -7.32
CA GLN A 125 3.57 -15.55 -6.49
C GLN A 125 2.21 -15.05 -6.00
N PRO A 126 1.11 -15.37 -6.70
CA PRO A 126 -0.16 -14.67 -6.49
C PRO A 126 -0.69 -14.83 -5.06
N CYS A 127 -0.42 -13.83 -4.23
CA CYS A 127 -0.74 -13.77 -2.82
C CYS A 127 -1.16 -12.34 -2.45
N GLY A 128 -1.87 -12.17 -1.34
CA GLY A 128 -2.14 -10.85 -0.79
C GLY A 128 -0.92 -10.31 -0.08
N ALA A 129 -0.70 -9.00 -0.12
CA ALA A 129 0.38 -8.36 0.63
C ALA A 129 -0.18 -7.24 1.50
N LEU A 130 -0.08 -7.41 2.82
CA LEU A 130 -0.47 -6.47 3.84
C LEU A 130 0.79 -5.80 4.41
N ALA A 131 0.76 -4.49 4.56
CA ALA A 131 1.83 -3.76 5.22
C ALA A 131 1.29 -2.65 6.11
N PHE A 132 1.89 -2.52 7.29
CA PHE A 132 1.64 -1.42 8.21
C PHE A 132 2.80 -0.46 8.15
N HIS A 133 2.50 0.82 7.97
CA HIS A 133 3.50 1.86 7.86
C HIS A 133 3.27 2.93 8.90
N ILE A 134 4.36 3.43 9.47
CA ILE A 134 4.32 4.67 10.23
C ILE A 134 4.64 5.81 9.28
N VAL A 135 3.81 6.85 9.29
CA VAL A 135 3.97 8.02 8.45
C VAL A 135 3.87 9.30 9.28
N THR A 136 4.46 10.38 8.80
CA THR A 136 4.32 11.69 9.42
C THR A 136 3.03 12.35 8.92
N HIS A 137 2.13 12.71 9.83
CA HIS A 137 0.89 13.42 9.49
C HIS A 137 1.21 14.78 8.86
N PRO A 138 0.66 15.12 7.68
CA PRO A 138 1.02 16.34 6.96
C PRO A 138 0.79 17.63 7.76
N ASP A 139 -0.32 17.73 8.49
CA ASP A 139 -0.70 18.98 9.18
C ASP A 139 0.02 19.23 10.51
N ASN A 140 0.13 18.20 11.34
CA ASN A 140 0.59 18.34 12.73
C ASN A 140 1.95 17.68 12.99
N GLY A 141 2.53 17.00 12.00
CA GLY A 141 3.83 16.35 12.10
C GLY A 141 3.89 15.15 13.05
N ARG A 142 2.76 14.70 13.63
CA ARG A 142 2.73 13.54 14.51
C ARG A 142 2.85 12.25 13.71
N LEU A 143 3.41 11.23 14.34
CA LEU A 143 3.40 9.89 13.77
C LEU A 143 1.97 9.35 13.69
N HIS A 144 1.65 8.76 12.56
CA HIS A 144 0.35 8.20 12.22
C HIS A 144 0.56 6.84 11.57
N GLN A 145 -0.24 5.83 11.94
CA GLN A 145 -0.14 4.51 11.33
C GLN A 145 -1.13 4.38 10.18
N ILE A 146 -0.68 3.89 9.04
CA ILE A 146 -1.53 3.51 7.92
C ILE A 146 -1.37 2.02 7.60
N GLU A 147 -2.39 1.45 7.00
CA GLU A 147 -2.38 0.10 6.46
C GLU A 147 -2.45 0.16 4.94
N THR A 148 -1.63 -0.62 4.25
CA THR A 148 -1.76 -0.84 2.81
C THR A 148 -1.96 -2.32 2.55
N PHE A 149 -2.92 -2.66 1.71
CA PHE A 149 -3.19 -4.04 1.32
C PHE A 149 -3.33 -4.14 -0.20
N VAL A 150 -2.61 -5.07 -0.82
CA VAL A 150 -2.67 -5.30 -2.27
C VAL A 150 -3.02 -6.74 -2.60
N LEU A 151 -3.76 -6.92 -3.69
CA LEU A 151 -4.22 -8.20 -4.22
C LEU A 151 -3.95 -8.27 -5.72
N PRO A 152 -3.47 -9.41 -6.23
CA PRO A 152 -3.26 -9.61 -7.66
C PRO A 152 -4.58 -9.77 -8.42
N ILE A 153 -4.63 -9.20 -9.62
CA ILE A 153 -5.70 -9.41 -10.60
C ILE A 153 -5.07 -9.69 -11.96
N LEU A 154 -5.75 -10.50 -12.77
CA LEU A 154 -5.32 -10.76 -14.13
C LEU A 154 -5.76 -9.60 -15.04
N PRO A 155 -4.88 -9.11 -15.93
CA PRO A 155 -5.29 -8.17 -16.94
C PRO A 155 -6.29 -8.81 -17.92
N ASP A 156 -7.01 -7.98 -18.67
CA ASP A 156 -7.94 -8.46 -19.70
C ASP A 156 -7.22 -8.82 -21.02
N SER A 157 -6.04 -8.23 -21.27
CA SER A 157 -5.16 -8.54 -22.40
C SER A 157 -3.96 -9.35 -21.94
N ALA A 158 -3.58 -10.37 -22.72
CA ALA A 158 -2.40 -11.19 -22.47
C ALA A 158 -1.07 -10.42 -22.63
N GLU A 159 -1.07 -9.31 -23.36
CA GLU A 159 0.11 -8.45 -23.54
C GLU A 159 0.30 -7.44 -22.40
N ALA A 160 -0.71 -7.28 -21.54
CA ALA A 160 -0.64 -6.36 -20.42
C ALA A 160 0.10 -6.99 -19.23
N PRO A 161 0.82 -6.19 -18.44
CA PRO A 161 1.48 -6.68 -17.22
C PRO A 161 0.46 -7.16 -16.20
N THR A 162 0.90 -8.00 -15.26
CA THR A 162 0.11 -8.33 -14.06
C THR A 162 -0.30 -7.06 -13.33
N GLN A 163 -1.52 -7.05 -12.81
CA GLN A 163 -2.07 -5.90 -12.11
C GLN A 163 -2.26 -6.20 -10.63
N LEU A 164 -2.11 -5.18 -9.80
CA LEU A 164 -2.45 -5.24 -8.39
C LEU A 164 -3.53 -4.20 -8.11
N ILE A 165 -4.62 -4.63 -7.48
CA ILE A 165 -5.57 -3.72 -6.82
C ILE A 165 -5.11 -3.52 -5.37
N GLY A 166 -5.02 -2.27 -4.93
CA GLY A 166 -4.55 -1.92 -3.60
C GLY A 166 -5.51 -1.01 -2.86
N LEU A 167 -5.41 -1.01 -1.54
CA LEU A 167 -6.19 -0.18 -0.64
C LEU A 167 -5.26 0.43 0.41
N ALA A 168 -5.47 1.70 0.73
CA ALA A 168 -4.85 2.35 1.88
C ALA A 168 -5.92 2.63 2.95
N ALA A 169 -5.82 1.96 4.10
CA ALA A 169 -6.71 2.17 5.23
C ALA A 169 -6.05 3.02 6.31
N GLY A 170 -6.88 3.73 7.08
CA GLY A 170 -6.43 4.63 8.13
C GLY A 170 -5.61 5.81 7.63
N LEU A 171 -5.82 6.30 6.41
CA LEU A 171 -5.17 7.53 5.93
C LEU A 171 -5.43 8.69 6.91
N PRO A 172 -4.45 9.59 7.11
CA PRO A 172 -4.66 10.78 7.93
C PRO A 172 -5.79 11.64 7.32
N VAL A 173 -6.55 12.31 8.17
CA VAL A 173 -7.58 13.26 7.73
C VAL A 173 -6.97 14.65 7.76
N LEU A 174 -6.91 15.30 6.60
CA LEU A 174 -6.37 16.65 6.50
C LEU A 174 -7.38 17.69 6.99
N GLU A 175 -6.87 18.72 7.67
CA GLU A 175 -7.65 19.90 8.01
C GLU A 175 -8.10 20.67 6.75
N VAL A 176 -9.26 21.30 6.84
CA VAL A 176 -9.81 22.07 5.72
C VAL A 176 -8.86 23.21 5.34
N GLY A 177 -8.47 23.27 4.07
CA GLY A 177 -7.52 24.26 3.57
C GLY A 177 -6.05 23.88 3.79
N SER A 178 -5.76 22.70 4.35
CA SER A 178 -4.40 22.20 4.39
C SER A 178 -3.88 21.87 2.99
N HIS A 179 -2.59 22.11 2.79
CA HIS A 179 -1.86 21.71 1.60
C HIS A 179 -0.68 20.84 2.03
N VAL A 180 -0.56 19.67 1.42
CA VAL A 180 0.58 18.78 1.66
C VAL A 180 1.85 19.47 1.14
N THR A 181 2.68 19.94 2.07
CA THR A 181 3.96 20.61 1.74
C THR A 181 5.13 19.64 1.68
N ARG A 182 4.96 18.41 2.20
CA ARG A 182 5.95 17.35 2.18
C ARG A 182 5.30 16.02 1.81
N PRO A 183 5.92 15.21 0.93
CA PRO A 183 5.43 13.87 0.64
C PRO A 183 5.29 13.02 1.90
N LEU A 184 4.34 12.09 1.89
CA LEU A 184 4.19 11.12 2.97
C LEU A 184 5.44 10.22 3.04
N GLU A 185 6.22 10.37 4.12
CA GLU A 185 7.40 9.56 4.37
C GLU A 185 7.02 8.33 5.20
N PHE A 186 7.49 7.16 4.77
CA PHE A 186 7.30 5.91 5.48
C PHE A 186 8.48 5.72 6.44
N ALA A 187 8.24 5.42 7.71
CA ALA A 187 9.26 5.08 8.69
C ALA A 187 9.24 3.57 8.93
N GLY A 188 9.73 2.82 7.94
CA GLY A 188 9.70 1.36 7.95
C GLY A 188 8.29 0.78 7.74
N ALA A 189 8.24 -0.53 7.51
CA ALA A 189 6.98 -1.24 7.33
C ALA A 189 7.07 -2.66 7.90
N THR A 190 6.06 -3.07 8.66
CA THR A 190 5.85 -4.50 8.97
C THR A 190 5.01 -5.09 7.85
N GLN A 191 5.48 -6.19 7.26
CA GLN A 191 4.90 -6.79 6.05
C GLN A 191 4.45 -8.23 6.31
N HIS A 192 3.32 -8.59 5.73
CA HIS A 192 2.74 -9.93 5.80
C HIS A 192 2.22 -10.34 4.42
N PHE A 193 2.50 -11.58 4.02
CA PHE A 193 1.86 -12.19 2.86
C PHE A 193 0.67 -13.05 3.31
N LEU A 194 -0.45 -12.91 2.60
CA LEU A 194 -1.63 -13.74 2.75
C LEU A 194 -1.66 -14.75 1.61
N ASP A 195 -1.61 -16.04 1.94
CA ASP A 195 -1.79 -17.09 0.93
C ASP A 195 -3.22 -17.07 0.38
N LEU A 196 -3.36 -16.97 -0.94
CA LEU A 196 -4.64 -16.99 -1.66
C LEU A 196 -4.95 -18.36 -2.30
N GLY A 197 -4.19 -19.39 -1.92
CA GLY A 197 -4.20 -20.74 -2.49
C GLY A 197 -3.10 -20.98 -3.53
N GLY A 198 -2.21 -20.00 -3.72
CA GLY A 198 -1.07 -20.08 -4.62
C GLY A 198 0.27 -20.26 -3.90
N GLY A 199 0.30 -20.22 -2.57
CA GLY A 199 1.53 -20.10 -1.77
C GLY A 199 1.98 -18.64 -1.60
N ILE A 200 3.05 -18.45 -0.84
CA ILE A 200 3.67 -17.14 -0.56
C ILE A 200 5.14 -17.13 -1.01
N PRO A 201 5.73 -15.95 -1.31
CA PRO A 201 7.14 -15.83 -1.59
C PRO A 201 8.02 -16.39 -0.45
N ALA A 202 9.16 -16.98 -0.82
CA ALA A 202 10.17 -17.50 0.11
C ALA A 202 11.00 -16.39 0.79
#